data_AF-A0A1J9QY52-F1
#
_entry.id   AF-A0A1J9QY52-F1
#
_cell.length_a   1.000
_cell.length_b   1.000
_cell.length_c   1.000
_cell.angle_alpha   90.00
_cell.angle_beta   90.00
_cell.angle_gamma   90.00
#
_symmetry.space_group_name_H-M   'P 1'
#
loop_
_entity.id
_entity.type
_entity.pdbx_description
1 polymer ?
#
loop_
_entity_poly.entity_id
_entity_poly.type
_entity_poly.pdbx_seq_one_letter_code
_entity_poly.pdbx_strand_id
1 'polypeptide(L)'
;MDLDSNSRRPAQPPSRAENTDSDRSSCESGAVGPQGCTLASAEKHAIAISEVWKNEGGCYSGLSPHITSHDRTKAEGLLATISAKRYHEVATALNSAPVDGWKPAFHQWLSMFRSHKTHQGPRFDPVSDTIEELEQLAAQLREQKAELDDLEADCQEHERLLQQRREHLDNRKASIEERASSLQYGFKRLTEGRTRLTEG
;
A
#
# COMPACT_ATOMS: atom_id res chain seq x y z
N MET A 1 -11.66 -17.89 -62.02
CA MET A 1 -11.19 -16.49 -61.91
C MET A 1 -11.47 -16.05 -60.50
N ASP A 2 -10.46 -15.46 -59.90
CA ASP A 2 -10.01 -15.73 -58.54
C ASP A 2 -10.66 -14.86 -57.46
N LEU A 3 -10.77 -15.45 -56.28
CA LEU A 3 -11.20 -14.85 -55.03
C LEU A 3 -10.01 -14.16 -54.37
N ASP A 4 -9.80 -12.86 -54.60
CA ASP A 4 -8.77 -12.11 -53.86
C ASP A 4 -9.33 -11.52 -52.57
N SER A 5 -9.09 -12.30 -51.51
CA SER A 5 -9.21 -11.95 -50.10
C SER A 5 -8.17 -10.88 -49.74
N ASN A 6 -8.57 -9.61 -49.69
CA ASN A 6 -7.67 -8.54 -49.27
C ASN A 6 -7.64 -8.44 -47.73
N SER A 7 -6.84 -9.33 -47.14
CA SER A 7 -6.51 -9.40 -45.72
C SER A 7 -5.61 -8.23 -45.33
N ARG A 8 -6.18 -7.22 -44.65
CA ARG A 8 -5.41 -6.08 -44.10
C ARG A 8 -4.54 -6.56 -42.93
N ARG A 9 -3.24 -6.74 -43.20
CA ARG A 9 -2.18 -6.96 -42.20
C ARG A 9 -2.05 -5.77 -41.24
N PRO A 10 -1.82 -5.99 -39.93
CA PRO A 10 -1.32 -4.96 -39.02
C PRO A 10 0.12 -4.57 -39.38
N ALA A 11 0.46 -3.29 -39.17
CA ALA A 11 1.79 -2.73 -39.40
C ALA A 11 2.85 -3.36 -38.46
N GLN A 12 3.96 -3.83 -39.04
CA GLN A 12 5.18 -4.20 -38.31
C GLN A 12 6.19 -3.05 -38.31
N PRO A 13 6.82 -2.70 -37.18
CA PRO A 13 7.95 -1.77 -37.16
C PRO A 13 9.26 -2.45 -37.58
N PRO A 14 10.29 -1.66 -38.00
CA PRO A 14 11.44 -2.15 -38.73
C PRO A 14 12.30 -3.09 -37.90
N SER A 15 12.39 -4.32 -38.38
CA SER A 15 13.47 -5.25 -38.03
C SER A 15 14.66 -4.89 -38.90
N ARG A 16 15.86 -4.76 -38.31
CA ARG A 16 17.18 -4.65 -38.96
C ARG A 16 17.80 -3.24 -38.93
N ALA A 17 18.64 -3.01 -37.93
CA ALA A 17 19.90 -2.30 -38.12
C ALA A 17 21.00 -3.36 -38.09
N GLU A 18 21.79 -3.39 -39.15
CA GLU A 18 22.85 -4.36 -39.41
C GLU A 18 24.00 -4.23 -38.42
N ASN A 19 24.62 -5.37 -38.17
CA ASN A 19 25.83 -5.57 -37.40
C ASN A 19 27.00 -4.76 -37.97
N THR A 20 27.81 -4.19 -37.08
CA THR A 20 29.27 -4.17 -37.27
C THR A 20 29.94 -4.63 -35.98
N ASP A 21 30.75 -5.66 -36.14
CA ASP A 21 31.49 -6.44 -35.17
C ASP A 21 32.35 -5.64 -34.18
N SER A 22 32.49 -6.17 -32.96
CA SER A 22 33.78 -6.71 -32.47
C SER A 22 33.64 -7.35 -31.08
N ASP A 23 33.70 -8.68 -31.07
CA ASP A 23 34.29 -9.59 -30.07
C ASP A 23 34.09 -9.36 -28.56
N ARG A 24 33.20 -10.16 -27.95
CA ARG A 24 33.62 -11.26 -27.05
C ARG A 24 32.45 -12.13 -26.56
N SER A 25 32.70 -13.44 -26.66
CA SER A 25 32.10 -14.54 -25.90
C SER A 25 30.80 -15.16 -26.45
N SER A 26 31.04 -16.09 -27.37
CA SER A 26 30.16 -17.20 -27.76
C SER A 26 29.71 -18.03 -26.57
N CYS A 27 28.41 -18.30 -26.50
CA CYS A 27 27.78 -19.53 -26.02
C CYS A 27 26.34 -19.54 -26.58
N GLU A 28 26.17 -20.02 -27.80
CA GLU A 28 24.87 -20.49 -28.27
C GLU A 28 24.50 -21.78 -27.52
N SER A 29 23.30 -21.84 -26.97
CA SER A 29 22.55 -23.09 -26.86
C SER A 29 21.07 -22.76 -26.93
N GLY A 30 20.44 -23.28 -27.99
CA GLY A 30 19.08 -22.98 -28.37
C GLY A 30 18.05 -23.47 -27.36
N ALA A 31 16.95 -22.72 -27.28
CA ALA A 31 15.67 -23.21 -26.83
C ALA A 31 14.58 -22.34 -27.46
N VAL A 32 13.98 -22.85 -28.54
CA VAL A 32 12.68 -22.39 -29.00
C VAL A 32 11.66 -22.96 -28.00
N GLY A 33 11.18 -22.10 -27.10
CA GLY A 33 10.20 -22.36 -26.02
C GLY A 33 9.66 -21.03 -25.48
N PRO A 34 8.45 -21.01 -24.88
CA PRO A 34 7.42 -19.99 -25.10
C PRO A 34 7.88 -18.58 -24.69
N GLN A 35 7.98 -17.69 -25.68
CA GLN A 35 8.07 -16.22 -25.59
C GLN A 35 8.40 -15.64 -24.20
N GLY A 36 9.62 -15.88 -23.72
CA GLY A 36 10.18 -15.13 -22.61
C GLY A 36 10.62 -13.75 -23.07
N CYS A 37 10.21 -12.70 -22.35
CA CYS A 37 10.70 -11.34 -22.55
C CYS A 37 12.24 -11.31 -22.38
N THR A 38 12.99 -10.81 -23.37
CA THR A 38 14.46 -10.63 -23.23
C THR A 38 14.77 -9.43 -22.32
N LEU A 39 15.99 -9.35 -21.76
CA LEU A 39 16.40 -8.20 -20.92
C LEU A 39 16.19 -6.86 -21.65
N ALA A 40 16.60 -6.79 -22.92
CA ALA A 40 16.40 -5.62 -23.77
C ALA A 40 14.91 -5.29 -24.01
N SER A 41 14.02 -6.26 -23.92
CA SER A 41 12.57 -6.04 -23.98
C SER A 41 12.00 -5.60 -22.63
N ALA A 42 12.54 -6.11 -21.51
CA ALA A 42 12.15 -5.69 -20.17
C ALA A 42 12.54 -4.23 -19.89
N GLU A 43 13.71 -3.79 -20.35
CA GLU A 43 14.13 -2.38 -20.31
C GLU A 43 13.14 -1.47 -21.05
N LYS A 44 12.76 -1.86 -22.27
CA LYS A 44 11.80 -1.10 -23.08
C LYS A 44 10.44 -1.00 -22.40
N HIS A 45 9.96 -2.09 -21.80
CA HIS A 45 8.71 -2.11 -21.05
C HIS A 45 8.80 -1.24 -19.79
N ALA A 46 9.91 -1.29 -19.03
CA ALA A 46 10.10 -0.46 -17.85
C ALA A 46 10.10 1.05 -18.19
N ILE A 47 10.79 1.44 -19.28
CA ILE A 47 10.80 2.82 -19.78
C ILE A 47 9.39 3.23 -20.21
N ALA A 48 8.68 2.38 -20.98
CA ALA A 48 7.31 2.66 -21.40
C ALA A 48 6.34 2.81 -20.22
N ILE A 49 6.44 1.96 -19.19
CA ILE A 49 5.65 2.06 -17.96
C ILE A 49 5.95 3.38 -17.23
N SER A 50 7.23 3.77 -17.15
CA SER A 50 7.64 5.05 -16.54
C SER A 50 7.02 6.25 -17.26
N GLU A 51 7.14 6.30 -18.58
CA GLU A 51 6.63 7.41 -19.41
C GLU A 51 5.09 7.50 -19.33
N VAL A 52 4.40 6.35 -19.41
CA VAL A 52 2.93 6.30 -19.31
C VAL A 52 2.44 6.67 -17.91
N TRP A 53 3.18 6.32 -16.85
CA TRP A 53 2.81 6.67 -15.48
C TRP A 53 3.06 8.16 -15.18
N LYS A 54 4.24 8.68 -15.54
CA LYS A 54 4.59 10.09 -15.35
C LYS A 54 3.66 11.00 -16.16
N ASN A 55 3.33 10.58 -17.38
CA ASN A 55 2.36 11.23 -18.27
C ASN A 55 2.54 12.75 -18.36
N GLU A 56 3.77 13.23 -18.41
CA GLU A 56 4.09 14.67 -18.32
C GLU A 56 3.46 15.49 -19.47
N GLY A 57 3.24 14.86 -20.64
CA GLY A 57 2.58 15.46 -21.79
C GLY A 57 1.06 15.22 -21.88
N GLY A 58 0.46 14.48 -20.94
CA GLY A 58 -0.98 14.14 -20.97
C GLY A 58 -1.42 13.10 -22.01
N CYS A 59 -0.54 12.74 -22.95
CA CYS A 59 -0.81 11.84 -24.08
C CYS A 59 -1.18 10.41 -23.68
N TYR A 60 -0.89 9.99 -22.45
CA TYR A 60 -1.09 8.62 -21.96
C TYR A 60 -2.22 8.49 -20.93
N SER A 61 -3.10 9.50 -20.82
CA SER A 61 -4.22 9.51 -19.86
C SER A 61 -5.12 8.27 -19.94
N GLY A 62 -5.29 7.68 -21.12
CA GLY A 62 -6.05 6.44 -21.32
C GLY A 62 -5.34 5.15 -20.90
N LEU A 63 -4.03 5.22 -20.60
CA LEU A 63 -3.18 4.07 -20.26
C LEU A 63 -2.70 4.10 -18.81
N SER A 64 -2.49 5.29 -18.23
CA SER A 64 -2.01 5.45 -16.86
C SER A 64 -2.84 4.74 -15.79
N PRO A 65 -4.19 4.62 -15.88
CA PRO A 65 -4.99 3.90 -14.87
C PRO A 65 -4.72 2.39 -14.84
N HIS A 66 -4.07 1.84 -15.87
CA HIS A 66 -3.79 0.40 -15.96
C HIS A 66 -2.46 0.01 -15.28
N ILE A 67 -1.67 0.99 -14.83
CA ILE A 67 -0.40 0.77 -14.13
C ILE A 67 -0.64 0.68 -12.63
N THR A 68 -0.32 -0.47 -12.04
CA THR A 68 -0.42 -0.71 -10.59
C THR A 68 0.80 -0.18 -9.84
N SER A 69 0.70 -0.09 -8.51
CA SER A 69 1.86 0.22 -7.65
C SER A 69 3.02 -0.76 -7.87
N HIS A 70 2.71 -2.05 -7.99
CA HIS A 70 3.71 -3.10 -8.22
C HIS A 70 4.47 -2.89 -9.54
N ASP A 71 3.77 -2.52 -10.62
CA ASP A 71 4.40 -2.28 -11.92
C ASP A 71 5.38 -1.11 -11.87
N ARG A 72 5.07 -0.07 -11.07
CA ARG A 72 5.95 1.09 -10.87
C ARG A 72 7.23 0.71 -10.14
N THR A 73 7.12 0.07 -8.99
CA THR A 73 8.28 -0.35 -8.19
C THR A 73 9.19 -1.28 -9.00
N LYS A 74 8.62 -2.21 -9.77
CA LYS A 74 9.38 -3.11 -10.65
C LYS A 74 10.06 -2.36 -11.80
N ALA A 75 9.38 -1.40 -12.41
CA ALA A 75 9.97 -0.55 -13.44
C ALA A 75 11.10 0.32 -12.88
N GLU A 76 10.92 0.93 -11.71
CA GLU A 76 11.95 1.74 -11.03
C GLU A 76 13.22 0.93 -10.72
N GLY A 77 13.07 -0.31 -10.24
CA GLY A 77 14.20 -1.20 -10.02
C GLY A 77 15.02 -1.46 -11.29
N LEU A 78 14.35 -1.69 -12.43
CA LEU A 78 15.03 -1.84 -13.72
C LEU A 78 15.63 -0.52 -14.20
N LEU A 79 14.91 0.59 -14.07
CA LEU A 79 15.38 1.91 -14.49
C LEU A 79 16.68 2.32 -13.78
N ALA A 80 16.86 1.92 -12.51
CA ALA A 80 18.09 2.15 -11.77
C ALA A 80 19.33 1.49 -12.41
N THR A 81 19.13 0.43 -13.20
CA THR A 81 20.20 -0.29 -13.91
C THR A 81 20.43 0.21 -15.34
N ILE A 82 19.50 0.98 -15.90
CA ILE A 82 19.53 1.46 -17.27
C ILE A 82 20.33 2.75 -17.35
N SER A 83 21.24 2.85 -18.31
CA SER A 83 21.98 4.10 -18.53
C SER A 83 21.05 5.23 -19.00
N ALA A 84 21.36 6.47 -18.59
CA ALA A 84 20.58 7.65 -19.00
C ALA A 84 20.50 7.80 -20.52
N LYS A 85 21.57 7.46 -21.25
CA LYS A 85 21.59 7.44 -22.72
C LYS A 85 20.54 6.47 -23.27
N ARG A 86 20.53 5.24 -22.76
CA ARG A 86 19.58 4.20 -23.18
C ARG A 86 18.14 4.58 -22.85
N TYR A 87 17.89 5.17 -21.69
CA TYR A 87 16.58 5.70 -21.32
C TYR A 87 16.10 6.73 -22.34
N HIS A 88 16.94 7.72 -22.66
CA HIS A 88 16.57 8.81 -23.54
C HIS A 88 16.30 8.35 -24.97
N GLU A 89 17.10 7.42 -25.51
CA GLU A 89 16.88 6.82 -26.83
C GLU A 89 15.50 6.17 -26.94
N VAL A 90 15.12 5.35 -25.95
CA VAL A 90 13.85 4.64 -25.95
C VAL A 90 12.68 5.59 -25.68
N ALA A 91 12.81 6.51 -24.73
CA ALA A 91 11.77 7.50 -24.41
C ALA A 91 11.49 8.40 -25.63
N THR A 92 12.53 8.82 -26.36
CA THR A 92 12.37 9.62 -27.60
C THR A 92 11.65 8.83 -28.69
N ALA A 93 12.02 7.56 -28.87
CA ALA A 93 11.35 6.67 -29.82
C ALA A 93 9.88 6.41 -29.44
N LEU A 94 9.58 6.31 -28.14
CA LEU A 94 8.21 6.16 -27.64
C LEU A 94 7.39 7.44 -27.88
N ASN A 95 7.91 8.59 -27.47
CA ASN A 95 7.21 9.88 -27.57
C ASN A 95 7.02 10.40 -29.01
N SER A 96 7.69 9.80 -30.00
CA SER A 96 7.51 10.10 -31.43
C SER A 96 6.48 9.21 -32.14
N ALA A 97 6.01 8.14 -31.50
CA ALA A 97 5.05 7.22 -32.09
C ALA A 97 3.60 7.61 -31.72
N PRO A 98 2.62 7.40 -32.64
CA PRO A 98 1.23 7.80 -32.39
C PRO A 98 0.59 6.89 -31.35
N VAL A 99 0.07 7.47 -30.26
CA VAL A 99 -0.48 6.74 -29.09
C VAL A 99 -1.83 6.06 -29.38
N ASP A 100 -2.50 6.47 -30.47
CA ASP A 100 -3.78 5.89 -30.87
C ASP A 100 -3.65 4.38 -31.11
N GLY A 101 -4.46 3.61 -30.40
CA GLY A 101 -4.47 2.15 -30.51
C GLY A 101 -3.38 1.42 -29.72
N TRP A 102 -2.62 2.10 -28.85
CA TRP A 102 -1.61 1.43 -28.01
C TRP A 102 -2.18 0.53 -26.94
N LYS A 103 -3.42 0.75 -26.52
CA LYS A 103 -4.02 0.05 -25.36
C LYS A 103 -3.88 -1.48 -25.39
N PRO A 104 -4.18 -2.19 -26.49
CA PRO A 104 -3.99 -3.64 -26.55
C PRO A 104 -2.51 -4.06 -26.45
N ALA A 105 -1.61 -3.33 -27.14
CA ALA A 105 -0.17 -3.59 -27.10
C ALA A 105 0.41 -3.33 -25.71
N PHE A 106 -0.03 -2.24 -25.06
CA PHE A 106 0.39 -1.87 -23.71
C PHE A 106 -0.07 -2.89 -22.66
N HIS A 107 -1.29 -3.42 -22.78
CA HIS A 107 -1.76 -4.51 -21.92
C HIS A 107 -0.92 -5.78 -22.10
N GLN A 108 -0.57 -6.11 -23.34
CA GLN A 108 0.31 -7.24 -23.62
C GLN A 108 1.71 -7.01 -23.03
N TRP A 109 2.27 -5.81 -23.16
CA TRP A 109 3.56 -5.45 -22.55
C TRP A 109 3.52 -5.54 -21.03
N LEU A 110 2.48 -5.02 -20.37
CA LEU A 110 2.29 -5.15 -18.92
C LEU A 110 2.18 -6.61 -18.49
N SER A 111 1.41 -7.42 -19.22
CA SER A 111 1.28 -8.85 -18.93
C SER A 111 2.64 -9.56 -19.01
N MET A 112 3.42 -9.29 -20.06
CA MET A 112 4.76 -9.84 -20.24
C MET A 112 5.75 -9.31 -19.21
N PHE A 113 5.63 -8.04 -18.84
CA PHE A 113 6.47 -7.40 -17.84
C PHE A 113 6.22 -7.98 -16.44
N ARG A 114 4.97 -8.26 -16.10
CA ARG A 114 4.58 -8.90 -14.83
C ARG A 114 5.06 -10.35 -14.77
N SER A 115 4.86 -11.12 -15.84
CA SER A 115 5.26 -12.53 -15.90
C SER A 115 6.78 -12.74 -15.99
N HIS A 116 7.54 -11.73 -16.42
CA HIS A 116 8.98 -11.83 -16.49
C HIS A 116 9.59 -11.88 -15.08
N LYS A 117 10.23 -13.01 -14.75
CA LYS A 117 11.20 -13.09 -13.65
C LYS A 117 12.44 -12.34 -14.10
N THR A 118 12.49 -11.03 -13.83
CA THR A 118 13.74 -10.30 -13.92
C THR A 118 14.70 -10.94 -12.93
N HIS A 119 15.65 -11.74 -13.43
CA HIS A 119 16.88 -12.04 -12.71
C HIS A 119 17.57 -10.70 -12.52
N GLN A 120 17.21 -10.02 -11.44
CA GLN A 120 18.01 -8.91 -10.98
C GLN A 120 19.40 -9.50 -10.73
N GLY A 121 20.45 -8.84 -11.19
CA GLY A 121 21.79 -9.14 -10.69
C GLY A 121 21.77 -9.16 -9.14
N PRO A 122 22.81 -9.67 -8.47
CA PRO A 122 22.82 -10.04 -7.03
C PRO A 122 22.63 -8.89 -6.01
N ARG A 123 21.76 -7.92 -6.29
CA ARG A 123 21.38 -6.80 -5.46
C ARG A 123 19.88 -6.62 -5.23
N PHE A 124 19.02 -7.46 -5.81
CA PHE A 124 17.57 -7.38 -5.58
C PHE A 124 16.88 -8.75 -5.73
N ASP A 125 17.21 -9.66 -4.84
CA ASP A 125 16.21 -10.56 -4.25
C ASP A 125 16.10 -10.14 -2.79
N PRO A 126 14.99 -9.47 -2.42
CA PRO A 126 13.99 -10.16 -1.61
C PRO A 126 12.54 -9.72 -1.91
N VAL A 127 12.18 -9.29 -3.12
CA VAL A 127 10.84 -8.66 -3.30
C VAL A 127 9.68 -9.65 -3.08
N SER A 128 9.84 -10.94 -3.44
CA SER A 128 8.81 -11.94 -3.18
C SER A 128 8.71 -12.33 -1.71
N ASP A 129 9.86 -12.44 -1.02
CA ASP A 129 9.92 -12.70 0.42
C ASP A 129 9.35 -11.49 1.21
N THR A 130 9.62 -10.26 0.75
CA THR A 130 9.09 -9.05 1.40
C THR A 130 7.58 -8.88 1.25
N ILE A 131 6.94 -9.40 0.20
CA ILE A 131 5.47 -9.30 0.06
C ILE A 131 4.78 -10.24 1.04
N GLU A 132 5.26 -11.48 1.17
CA GLU A 132 4.75 -12.43 2.16
C GLU A 132 5.03 -11.96 3.59
N GLU A 133 6.23 -11.39 3.84
CA GLU A 133 6.55 -10.74 5.10
C GLU A 133 5.66 -9.52 5.39
N LEU A 134 5.32 -8.70 4.38
CA LEU A 134 4.40 -7.56 4.55
C LEU A 134 2.97 -8.01 4.83
N GLU A 135 2.51 -9.09 4.19
CA GLU A 135 1.20 -9.68 4.48
C GLU A 135 1.15 -10.27 5.89
N GLN A 136 2.23 -10.93 6.33
CA GLN A 136 2.37 -11.46 7.67
C GLN A 136 2.44 -10.34 8.72
N LEU A 137 3.21 -9.27 8.48
CA LEU A 137 3.25 -8.09 9.32
C LEU A 137 1.88 -7.38 9.38
N ALA A 138 1.16 -7.30 8.26
CA ALA A 138 -0.18 -6.73 8.24
C ALA A 138 -1.19 -7.61 8.99
N ALA A 139 -1.01 -8.93 9.03
CA ALA A 139 -1.80 -9.83 9.85
C ALA A 139 -1.49 -9.66 11.34
N GLN A 140 -0.22 -9.63 11.72
CA GLN A 140 0.21 -9.37 13.11
C GLN A 140 -0.27 -8.01 13.60
N LEU A 141 -0.20 -6.97 12.76
CA LEU A 141 -0.68 -5.64 13.13
C LEU A 141 -2.20 -5.60 13.30
N ARG A 142 -2.96 -6.38 12.53
CA ARG A 142 -4.41 -6.55 12.74
C ARG A 142 -4.72 -7.27 14.04
N GLU A 143 -3.95 -8.30 14.38
CA GLU A 143 -4.09 -9.06 15.63
C GLU A 143 -3.76 -8.19 16.85
N GLN A 144 -2.60 -7.52 16.85
CA GLN A 144 -2.23 -6.57 17.91
C GLN A 144 -3.24 -5.44 18.06
N LYS A 145 -3.80 -4.95 16.96
CA LYS A 145 -4.85 -3.94 17.01
C LYS A 145 -6.10 -4.48 17.70
N ALA A 146 -6.52 -5.70 17.37
CA ALA A 146 -7.67 -6.32 18.02
C ALA A 146 -7.44 -6.51 19.53
N GLU A 147 -6.24 -6.95 19.94
CA GLU A 147 -5.86 -7.07 21.36
C GLU A 147 -5.91 -5.72 22.09
N LEU A 148 -5.45 -4.64 21.43
CA LEU A 148 -5.52 -3.29 21.99
C LEU A 148 -6.97 -2.80 22.10
N ASP A 149 -7.82 -3.06 21.10
CA ASP A 149 -9.23 -2.70 21.12
C ASP A 149 -9.96 -3.43 22.28
N ASP A 150 -9.65 -4.71 22.50
CA ASP A 150 -10.19 -5.50 23.62
C ASP A 150 -9.72 -4.95 24.98
N LEU A 151 -8.42 -4.65 25.12
CA LEU A 151 -7.86 -4.07 26.33
C LEU A 151 -8.46 -2.68 26.63
N GLU A 152 -8.69 -1.88 25.59
CA GLU A 152 -9.34 -0.57 25.72
C GLU A 152 -10.77 -0.73 26.25
N ALA A 153 -11.54 -1.69 25.73
CA ALA A 153 -12.89 -1.99 26.21
C ALA A 153 -12.89 -2.40 27.70
N ASP A 154 -11.95 -3.25 28.10
CA ASP A 154 -11.79 -3.67 29.50
C ASP A 154 -11.44 -2.49 30.41
N CYS A 155 -10.54 -1.61 29.97
CA CYS A 155 -10.20 -0.38 30.71
C CYS A 155 -11.40 0.55 30.88
N GLN A 156 -12.20 0.74 29.82
CA GLN A 156 -13.41 1.56 29.86
C GLN A 156 -14.45 0.99 30.83
N GLU A 157 -14.65 -0.33 30.84
CA GLU A 157 -15.58 -0.97 31.78
C GLU A 157 -15.08 -0.86 33.22
N HIS A 158 -13.77 -1.02 33.45
CA HIS A 158 -13.20 -0.84 34.78
C HIS A 158 -13.32 0.61 35.27
N GLU A 159 -13.13 1.59 34.40
CA GLU A 159 -13.36 3.01 34.71
C GLU A 159 -14.83 3.26 35.09
N ARG A 160 -15.78 2.69 34.34
CA ARG A 160 -17.22 2.78 34.65
C ARG A 160 -17.54 2.20 36.03
N LEU A 161 -16.97 1.05 36.37
CA LEU A 161 -17.15 0.41 37.68
C LEU A 161 -16.57 1.25 38.82
N LEU A 162 -15.38 1.84 38.63
CA LEU A 162 -14.77 2.74 39.61
C LEU A 162 -15.62 3.99 39.82
N GLN A 163 -16.17 4.56 38.74
CA GLN A 163 -17.05 5.71 38.80
C GLN A 163 -18.34 5.39 39.58
N GLN A 164 -18.98 4.26 39.32
CA GLN A 164 -20.14 3.80 40.08
C GLN A 164 -19.83 3.61 41.57
N ARG A 165 -18.67 3.03 41.88
CA ARG A 165 -18.24 2.83 43.26
C ARG A 165 -18.00 4.16 43.96
N ARG A 166 -17.43 5.15 43.25
CA ARG A 166 -17.23 6.50 43.77
C ARG A 166 -18.56 7.17 44.10
N GLU A 167 -19.52 7.15 43.18
CA GLU A 167 -20.86 7.69 43.40
C GLU A 167 -21.56 7.02 44.58
N HIS A 168 -21.44 5.70 44.71
CA HIS A 168 -21.97 4.98 45.86
C HIS A 168 -21.35 5.45 47.18
N LEU A 169 -20.02 5.66 47.22
CA LEU A 169 -19.33 6.15 48.41
C LEU A 169 -19.72 7.61 48.73
N ASP A 170 -19.86 8.46 47.72
CA ASP A 170 -20.29 9.86 47.92
C ASP A 170 -21.71 9.92 48.48
N ASN A 171 -22.64 9.11 47.96
CA ASN A 171 -23.99 8.98 48.50
C ASN A 171 -23.99 8.50 49.96
N ARG A 172 -23.17 7.50 50.29
CA ARG A 172 -23.03 7.01 51.66
C ARG A 172 -22.45 8.08 52.59
N LYS A 173 -21.46 8.84 52.11
CA LYS A 173 -20.86 9.95 52.86
C LYS A 173 -21.90 11.02 53.18
N ALA A 174 -22.67 11.46 52.17
CA ALA A 174 -23.73 12.44 52.36
C ALA A 174 -24.79 11.98 53.38
N SER A 175 -25.22 10.71 53.32
CA SER A 175 -26.15 10.14 54.30
C SER A 175 -25.59 10.11 55.72
N ILE A 176 -24.29 9.82 55.88
CA ILE A 176 -23.64 9.86 57.19
C ILE A 176 -23.57 11.29 57.72
N GLU A 177 -23.21 12.27 56.88
CA GLU A 177 -23.15 13.69 57.24
C GLU A 177 -24.52 14.25 57.65
N GLU A 178 -25.59 13.86 56.96
CA GLU A 178 -26.96 14.24 57.32
C GLU A 178 -27.36 13.69 58.70
N ARG A 179 -27.08 12.42 58.96
CA ARG A 179 -27.36 11.81 60.29
C ARG A 179 -26.52 12.44 61.38
N ALA A 180 -25.24 12.73 61.12
CA ALA A 180 -24.36 13.40 62.07
C ALA A 180 -24.89 14.80 62.41
N SER A 181 -25.30 15.57 61.40
CA SER A 181 -25.91 16.89 61.57
C SER A 181 -27.21 16.83 62.37
N SER A 182 -28.06 15.84 62.08
CA SER A 182 -29.32 15.61 62.80
C SER A 182 -29.09 15.27 64.28
N LEU A 183 -28.10 14.41 64.57
CA LEU A 183 -27.71 14.07 65.94
C LEU A 183 -27.13 15.28 66.67
N GLN A 184 -26.25 16.05 66.02
CA GLN A 184 -25.67 17.27 66.59
C GLN A 184 -26.75 18.30 66.93
N TYR A 185 -27.72 18.51 66.04
CA TYR A 185 -28.87 19.37 66.30
C TYR A 185 -29.73 18.87 67.46
N GLY A 186 -29.98 17.56 67.53
CA GLY A 186 -30.68 16.91 68.65
C GLY A 186 -29.96 17.13 69.98
N PHE A 187 -28.64 16.90 70.04
CA PHE A 187 -27.82 17.14 71.22
C PHE A 187 -27.87 18.61 71.67
N LYS A 188 -27.78 19.55 70.72
CA LYS A 188 -27.86 20.99 71.02
C LYS A 188 -29.20 21.34 71.68
N ARG A 189 -30.33 20.90 71.10
CA ARG A 189 -31.67 21.11 71.69
C ARG A 189 -31.81 20.51 73.08
N LEU A 190 -31.31 19.29 73.29
CA LEU A 190 -31.36 18.65 74.61
C LEU A 190 -30.55 19.42 75.64
N THR A 191 -29.37 19.91 75.25
CA THR A 191 -28.50 20.71 76.12
C THR A 191 -29.15 22.04 76.49
N GLU A 192 -29.73 22.74 75.51
CA GLU A 192 -30.51 23.98 75.71
C GLU A 192 -31.80 23.77 76.52
N GLY A 193 -32.42 22.59 76.42
CA GLY A 193 -33.57 22.22 77.25
C GLY A 193 -33.15 21.96 78.69
N ARG A 194 -32.02 21.28 78.88
CA ARG A 194 -31.45 21.01 80.21
C ARG A 194 -31.08 22.28 80.95
N THR A 195 -30.40 23.23 80.30
CA THR A 195 -30.02 24.51 80.93
C THR A 195 -31.24 25.29 81.41
N ARG A 196 -32.32 25.34 80.61
CA ARG A 196 -33.58 25.98 80.99
C ARG A 196 -34.25 25.34 82.21
N LEU A 197 -34.13 24.03 82.39
CA LEU A 197 -34.67 23.33 83.56
C LEU A 197 -33.84 23.52 84.83
N THR A 198 -32.56 23.87 84.71
CA THR A 198 -31.68 24.10 85.86
C THR A 198 -31.58 25.56 86.29
N GLU A 199 -32.06 26.50 85.47
CA GLU A 199 -32.01 27.96 85.73
C GLU A 199 -33.37 28.56 86.14
N GLY A 200 -34.46 27.79 86.10
CA GLY A 200 -35.81 28.19 86.55
C GLY A 200 -36.18 27.58 87.89
#